data_AF-E6MEG1-F1
#
_entry.id   AF-E6MEG1-F1
#
_cell.length_a   1.000
_cell.length_b   1.000
_cell.length_c   1.000
_cell.angle_alpha   90.00
_cell.angle_beta   90.00
_cell.angle_gamma   90.00
#
_symmetry.space_group_name_H-M   'P 1'
#
loop_
_entity.id
_entity.type
_entity.pdbx_description
1 polymer ?
#
loop_
_entity_poly.entity_id
_entity_poly.type
_entity_poly.pdbx_seq_one_letter_code
_entity_poly.pdbx_strand_id
1 'polypeptide(L)'
;MKKASHTGIYPLEATRPRHDSDAFSRRHPPMTICRRAKIFAPFAALKGYDQALAHKKGRTAPLRLLADEERLTINRRLQHLCSLLSDGQSPILKLIYFIPDSDLPDRGITAEQTGKLAAIDPVQHTITLDGKDAVPLDYLYAIDFADGATAI
;
A
#
# COMPACT_ATOMS: atom_id res chain seq x y z
N MET A 1 -26.81 -63.68 58.48
CA MET A 1 -27.65 -62.57 57.96
C MET A 1 -27.53 -61.36 58.87
N LYS A 2 -26.76 -60.33 58.49
CA LYS A 2 -26.95 -58.92 58.88
C LYS A 2 -26.36 -58.06 57.77
N LYS A 3 -27.21 -57.42 56.96
CA LYS A 3 -26.79 -56.38 56.02
C LYS A 3 -26.74 -55.07 56.81
N ALA A 4 -25.60 -54.38 56.79
CA ALA A 4 -25.50 -53.00 57.26
C ALA A 4 -25.05 -52.14 56.08
N SER A 5 -25.81 -51.08 55.86
CA SER A 5 -25.79 -50.11 54.78
C SER A 5 -24.40 -49.55 54.49
N HIS A 6 -23.91 -49.71 53.26
CA HIS A 6 -22.79 -48.93 52.75
C HIS A 6 -23.32 -47.55 52.33
N THR A 7 -23.38 -46.63 53.30
CA THR A 7 -23.60 -45.21 53.05
C THR A 7 -22.43 -44.73 52.19
N GLY A 8 -22.72 -44.32 50.95
CA GLY A 8 -21.71 -43.87 49.99
C GLY A 8 -20.90 -42.71 50.56
N ILE A 9 -19.61 -42.94 50.77
CA ILE A 9 -18.64 -41.92 51.17
C ILE A 9 -18.10 -41.29 49.88
N TYR A 10 -18.92 -40.48 49.21
CA TYR A 10 -18.38 -39.52 48.25
C TYR A 10 -18.23 -38.19 48.98
N PRO A 11 -17.02 -37.79 49.40
CA PRO A 11 -16.84 -36.47 49.97
C PRO A 11 -17.13 -35.45 48.85
N LEU A 12 -18.14 -34.61 49.06
CA LEU A 12 -18.54 -33.53 48.14
C LEU A 12 -17.49 -32.39 48.04
N GLU A 13 -16.32 -32.57 48.64
CA GLU A 13 -15.21 -31.61 48.73
C GLU A 13 -13.92 -32.19 48.10
N ALA A 14 -14.05 -33.00 47.05
CA ALA A 14 -12.88 -33.49 46.31
C ALA A 14 -12.25 -32.34 45.50
N THR A 15 -11.47 -31.50 46.17
CA THR A 15 -10.60 -30.53 45.49
C THR A 15 -9.58 -31.28 44.64
N ARG A 16 -9.26 -30.75 43.45
CA ARG A 16 -8.29 -31.39 42.54
C ARG A 16 -6.96 -31.56 43.28
N PRO A 17 -6.32 -32.75 43.23
CA PRO A 17 -5.00 -32.95 43.81
C PRO A 17 -4.02 -31.87 43.32
N ARG A 18 -3.40 -31.16 44.27
CA ARG A 18 -2.40 -30.13 43.99
C ARG A 18 -1.01 -30.78 44.02
N HIS A 19 -0.35 -30.83 42.87
CA HIS A 19 0.96 -31.46 42.72
C HIS A 19 2.08 -30.42 42.83
N ASP A 20 2.56 -30.15 44.05
CA ASP A 20 3.65 -29.22 44.29
C ASP A 20 4.97 -30.01 44.48
N SER A 21 5.82 -30.05 43.45
CA SER A 21 7.17 -30.67 43.48
C SER A 21 7.25 -32.18 43.81
N ASP A 22 6.16 -32.93 43.62
CA ASP A 22 6.12 -34.38 43.82
C ASP A 22 6.64 -35.17 42.59
N ALA A 23 6.56 -36.51 42.66
CA ALA A 23 6.99 -37.38 41.56
C ALA A 23 6.15 -37.17 40.29
N PHE A 24 4.87 -36.78 40.44
CA PHE A 24 3.98 -36.50 39.34
C PHE A 24 4.38 -35.21 38.61
N SER A 25 4.61 -34.11 39.32
CA SER A 25 5.07 -32.84 38.76
C SER A 25 6.47 -32.91 38.14
N ARG A 26 7.35 -33.79 38.64
CA ARG A 26 8.65 -34.06 38.01
C ARG A 26 8.50 -34.76 36.65
N ARG A 27 7.54 -35.67 36.52
CA ARG A 27 7.25 -36.39 35.27
C ARG A 27 6.41 -35.56 34.30
N HIS A 28 5.58 -34.67 34.82
CA HIS A 28 4.66 -33.79 34.08
C HIS A 28 4.90 -32.32 34.43
N PRO A 29 6.06 -31.76 34.03
CA PRO A 29 6.39 -30.37 34.35
C PRO A 29 5.36 -29.41 33.73
N PRO A 30 4.93 -28.37 34.47
CA PRO A 30 3.95 -27.42 33.97
C PRO A 30 4.50 -26.63 32.78
N MET A 31 3.66 -26.42 31.77
CA MET A 31 4.02 -25.63 30.61
C MET A 31 4.17 -24.15 30.98
N THR A 32 5.27 -23.53 30.54
CA THR A 32 5.52 -22.10 30.76
C THR A 32 4.45 -21.23 30.07
N ILE A 33 4.19 -20.04 30.61
CA ILE A 33 3.22 -19.08 30.05
C ILE A 33 3.51 -18.77 28.58
N CYS A 34 4.79 -18.60 28.20
CA CYS A 34 5.16 -18.34 26.79
C CYS A 34 4.85 -19.52 25.87
N ARG A 35 5.07 -20.77 26.31
CA ARG A 35 4.70 -21.97 25.53
C ARG A 35 3.18 -22.12 25.44
N ARG A 36 2.44 -21.80 26.51
CA ARG A 36 0.98 -21.74 26.49
C ARG A 36 0.47 -20.74 25.45
N ALA A 37 1.05 -19.54 25.40
CA ALA A 37 0.64 -18.51 24.44
C ALA A 37 0.83 -18.96 22.97
N LYS A 38 1.87 -19.76 22.66
CA LYS A 38 2.11 -20.27 21.30
C LYS A 38 1.03 -21.22 20.78
N ILE A 39 0.34 -21.96 21.66
CA ILE A 39 -0.76 -22.86 21.25
C ILE A 39 -1.95 -22.06 20.72
N PHE A 40 -2.15 -20.85 21.24
CA PHE A 40 -3.22 -19.92 20.85
C PHE A 40 -2.77 -18.89 19.81
N ALA A 41 -1.68 -19.15 19.09
CA ALA A 41 -1.18 -18.27 18.05
C ALA A 41 -1.44 -18.88 16.65
N PRO A 42 -2.71 -18.97 16.20
CA PRO A 42 -3.08 -19.62 14.93
C PRO A 42 -2.41 -18.97 13.70
N PHE A 43 -1.98 -17.71 13.83
CA PHE A 43 -1.31 -16.95 12.77
C PHE A 43 0.21 -16.83 12.97
N ALA A 44 0.81 -17.53 13.94
CA ALA A 44 2.27 -17.48 14.15
C ALA A 44 3.06 -17.99 12.94
N ALA A 45 2.48 -18.90 12.15
CA ALA A 45 3.05 -19.39 10.88
C ALA A 45 3.01 -18.33 9.75
N LEU A 46 2.24 -17.25 9.91
CA LEU A 46 2.17 -16.14 8.95
C LEU A 46 3.19 -15.02 9.27
N LYS A 47 4.04 -15.17 10.29
CA LYS A 47 5.17 -14.24 10.50
C LYS A 47 6.15 -14.40 9.33
N GLY A 48 6.10 -13.46 8.38
CA GLY A 48 6.74 -13.52 7.07
C GLY A 48 5.80 -13.16 5.91
N TYR A 49 4.49 -13.24 6.13
CA TYR A 49 3.47 -12.82 5.16
C TYR A 49 3.38 -11.28 5.02
N ASP A 50 4.02 -10.53 5.92
CA ASP A 50 4.13 -9.07 5.84
C ASP A 50 4.85 -8.63 4.56
N GLN A 51 5.85 -9.40 4.10
CA GLN A 51 6.54 -9.13 2.83
C GLN A 51 5.60 -9.35 1.64
N ALA A 52 4.84 -10.45 1.63
CA ALA A 52 3.84 -10.73 0.58
C ALA A 52 2.70 -9.69 0.56
N LEU A 53 2.29 -9.17 1.73
CA LEU A 53 1.32 -8.10 1.84
C LEU A 53 1.89 -6.73 1.42
N ALA A 54 3.17 -6.47 1.65
CA ALA A 54 3.83 -5.25 1.18
C ALA A 54 3.86 -5.20 -0.36
N HIS A 55 4.19 -6.31 -1.03
CA HIS A 55 4.11 -6.41 -2.50
C HIS A 55 2.68 -6.21 -3.03
N LYS A 56 1.67 -6.62 -2.26
CA LYS A 56 0.25 -6.51 -2.66
C LYS A 56 -0.42 -5.20 -2.25
N LYS A 57 0.30 -4.29 -1.59
CA LYS A 57 -0.20 -3.00 -1.07
C LYS A 57 0.16 -1.81 -1.94
N GLY A 58 0.58 -2.01 -3.18
CA GLY A 58 0.43 -0.97 -4.21
C GLY A 58 -1.06 -0.85 -4.51
N ARG A 59 -1.71 0.23 -4.06
CA ARG A 59 -3.11 0.52 -4.39
C ARG A 59 -3.14 1.05 -5.82
N THR A 60 -2.82 0.18 -6.76
CA THR A 60 -2.55 0.53 -8.15
C THR A 60 -3.88 0.80 -8.83
N ALA A 61 -4.04 2.03 -9.33
CA ALA A 61 -5.25 2.47 -10.01
C ALA A 61 -5.23 1.97 -11.46
N PRO A 62 -6.40 1.64 -12.04
CA PRO A 62 -6.47 1.35 -13.47
C PRO A 62 -6.09 2.59 -14.27
N LEU A 63 -5.45 2.39 -15.43
CA LEU A 63 -5.24 3.46 -16.41
C LEU A 63 -6.60 4.09 -16.76
N ARG A 64 -6.74 5.39 -16.54
CA ARG A 64 -7.96 6.12 -16.88
C ARG A 64 -7.86 6.62 -18.31
N LEU A 65 -8.82 6.26 -19.14
CA LEU A 65 -9.00 6.89 -20.44
C LEU A 65 -9.50 8.33 -20.24
N LEU A 66 -8.78 9.31 -20.77
CA LEU A 66 -9.26 10.70 -20.80
C LEU A 66 -10.40 10.82 -21.80
N ALA A 67 -11.41 11.62 -21.43
CA ALA A 67 -12.44 12.04 -22.38
C ALA A 67 -11.83 12.95 -23.47
N ASP A 68 -12.46 13.00 -24.64
CA ASP A 68 -11.98 13.82 -25.76
C ASP A 68 -11.85 15.30 -25.41
N GLU A 69 -12.73 15.82 -24.55
CA GLU A 69 -12.68 17.20 -24.04
C GLU A 69 -11.43 17.47 -23.18
N GLU A 70 -11.08 16.51 -22.32
CA GLU A 70 -9.89 16.59 -21.46
C GLU A 70 -8.62 16.56 -22.32
N ARG A 71 -8.57 15.66 -23.30
CA ARG A 71 -7.45 15.58 -24.27
C ARG A 71 -7.31 16.87 -25.07
N LEU A 72 -8.42 17.43 -25.54
CA LEU A 72 -8.41 18.70 -26.28
C LEU A 72 -7.89 19.85 -25.41
N THR A 73 -8.28 19.88 -24.14
CA THR A 73 -7.82 20.88 -23.17
C THR A 73 -6.31 20.79 -22.94
N ILE A 74 -5.79 19.56 -22.76
CA ILE A 74 -4.35 19.32 -22.62
C ILE A 74 -3.61 19.74 -23.88
N ASN A 75 -4.10 19.36 -25.06
CA ASN A 75 -3.48 19.73 -26.34
C ASN A 75 -3.39 21.24 -26.53
N ARG A 76 -4.46 21.98 -26.19
CA ARG A 76 -4.44 23.46 -26.24
C ARG A 76 -3.40 24.05 -25.30
N ARG A 77 -3.28 23.49 -24.08
CA ARG A 77 -2.26 23.92 -23.11
C ARG A 77 -0.85 23.63 -23.61
N LEU A 78 -0.60 22.46 -24.18
CA LEU A 78 0.70 22.10 -24.77
C LEU A 78 1.08 23.04 -25.92
N GLN A 79 0.13 23.36 -26.81
CA GLN A 79 0.36 24.33 -27.89
C GLN A 79 0.75 25.71 -27.33
N HIS A 80 0.05 26.18 -26.30
CA HIS A 80 0.38 27.43 -25.64
C HIS A 80 1.79 27.39 -25.02
N LEU A 81 2.16 26.30 -24.36
CA LEU A 81 3.51 26.12 -23.80
C LEU A 81 4.60 26.11 -24.86
N CYS A 82 4.36 25.51 -26.03
CA CYS A 82 5.30 25.56 -27.16
C CYS A 82 5.51 26.99 -27.67
N SER A 83 4.45 27.81 -27.73
CA SER A 83 4.57 29.23 -28.06
C SER A 83 5.41 29.97 -27.02
N LEU A 84 5.14 29.76 -25.72
CA LEU A 84 5.91 30.38 -24.64
C LEU A 84 7.40 29.99 -24.68
N LEU A 85 7.71 28.72 -24.96
CA LEU A 85 9.09 28.27 -25.14
C LEU A 85 9.77 28.94 -26.34
N SER A 86 9.03 29.16 -27.42
CA SER A 86 9.54 29.86 -28.61
C SER A 86 9.84 31.33 -28.31
N ASP A 87 9.08 31.94 -27.41
CA ASP A 87 9.30 33.30 -26.89
C ASP A 87 10.42 33.37 -25.82
N GLY A 88 11.07 32.24 -25.51
CA GLY A 88 12.13 32.14 -24.51
C GLY A 88 11.63 32.12 -23.05
N GLN A 89 10.34 31.91 -22.84
CA GLN A 89 9.73 31.80 -21.51
C GLN A 89 9.65 30.35 -21.07
N SER A 90 10.01 30.10 -19.82
CA SER A 90 9.97 28.77 -19.19
C SER A 90 9.18 28.84 -17.90
N PRO A 91 7.84 28.69 -17.96
CA PRO A 91 6.98 28.76 -16.78
C PRO A 91 7.16 27.56 -15.84
N ILE A 92 6.75 27.72 -14.59
CA ILE A 92 6.69 26.61 -13.63
C ILE A 92 5.34 25.90 -13.80
N LEU A 93 5.39 24.59 -14.04
CA LEU A 93 4.23 23.76 -14.29
C LEU A 93 4.07 22.71 -13.19
N LYS A 94 2.83 22.35 -12.92
CA LYS A 94 2.41 21.18 -12.17
C LYS A 94 1.83 20.17 -13.16
N LEU A 95 2.51 19.03 -13.30
CA LEU A 95 2.08 17.91 -14.14
C LEU A 95 1.47 16.83 -13.26
N ILE A 96 0.36 16.24 -13.71
CA ILE A 96 -0.24 15.04 -13.11
C ILE A 96 -0.24 13.97 -14.19
N TYR A 97 0.45 12.86 -13.96
CA TYR A 97 0.60 11.80 -14.95
C TYR A 97 0.54 10.40 -14.33
N PHE A 98 0.31 9.42 -15.18
CA PHE A 98 0.26 8.01 -14.82
C PHE A 98 1.62 7.34 -15.01
N ILE A 99 2.07 6.59 -14.01
CA ILE A 99 3.26 5.74 -14.09
C ILE A 99 2.76 4.29 -14.15
N PRO A 100 2.83 3.62 -15.31
CA PRO A 100 2.45 2.22 -15.41
C PRO A 100 3.38 1.34 -14.57
N ASP A 101 2.82 0.32 -13.93
CA ASP A 101 3.56 -0.71 -13.22
C ASP A 101 4.29 -1.61 -14.22
N SER A 102 5.54 -2.01 -13.90
CA SER A 102 6.34 -2.86 -14.78
C SER A 102 5.70 -4.23 -15.00
N ASP A 103 4.98 -4.73 -14.00
CA ASP A 103 4.38 -6.06 -14.04
C ASP A 103 2.97 -6.06 -14.64
N LEU A 104 2.26 -4.93 -14.58
CA LEU A 104 0.87 -4.79 -15.01
C LEU A 104 0.66 -3.43 -15.70
N PRO A 105 0.77 -3.32 -17.04
CA PRO A 105 0.73 -2.03 -17.73
C PRO A 105 -0.60 -1.28 -17.59
N ASP A 106 -1.71 -2.02 -17.39
CA ASP A 106 -3.05 -1.44 -17.19
C ASP A 106 -3.26 -0.85 -15.79
N ARG A 107 -2.27 -1.04 -14.89
CA ARG A 107 -2.32 -0.57 -13.52
C ARG A 107 -1.09 0.29 -13.26
N GLY A 108 -1.29 1.44 -12.64
CA GLY A 108 -0.19 2.31 -12.25
C GLY A 108 -0.51 3.18 -11.04
N ILE A 109 0.40 4.09 -10.77
CA ILE A 109 0.22 5.14 -9.78
C ILE A 109 0.09 6.48 -10.49
N THR A 110 -0.75 7.35 -9.93
CA THR A 110 -0.78 8.75 -10.35
C THR A 110 0.29 9.50 -9.59
N ALA A 111 1.21 10.12 -10.32
CA ALA A 111 2.27 10.94 -9.78
C ALA A 111 2.03 12.42 -10.11
N GLU A 112 2.54 13.28 -9.24
CA GLU A 112 2.52 14.73 -9.43
C GLU A 112 3.96 15.25 -9.49
N GLN A 113 4.23 16.15 -10.44
CA GLN A 113 5.55 16.70 -10.64
C GLN A 113 5.47 18.19 -10.95
N THR A 114 6.04 18.99 -10.05
CA THR A 114 6.13 20.45 -10.24
C THR A 114 7.54 20.86 -10.63
N GLY A 115 7.72 21.71 -11.63
CA GLY A 115 9.04 22.17 -12.04
C GLY A 115 9.00 23.17 -13.18
N LYS A 116 10.15 23.76 -13.48
CA LYS A 116 10.30 24.68 -14.61
C LYS A 116 10.28 23.90 -15.92
N LEU A 117 9.54 24.38 -16.91
CA LEU A 117 9.49 23.74 -18.23
C LEU A 117 10.86 23.85 -18.92
N ALA A 118 11.46 22.72 -19.25
CA ALA A 118 12.76 22.67 -19.93
C ALA A 118 12.60 22.45 -21.44
N ALA A 119 11.85 21.41 -21.83
CA ALA A 119 11.64 21.08 -23.23
C ALA A 119 10.33 20.32 -23.43
N ILE A 120 9.74 20.47 -24.62
CA ILE A 120 8.64 19.66 -25.12
C ILE A 120 9.12 19.07 -26.45
N ASP A 121 9.20 17.74 -26.53
CA ASP A 121 9.58 17.04 -27.75
C ASP A 121 8.32 16.49 -28.46
N PRO A 122 7.90 17.10 -29.59
CA PRO A 122 6.74 16.63 -30.34
C PRO A 122 7.00 15.31 -31.08
N VAL A 123 8.26 14.94 -31.33
CA VAL A 123 8.63 13.71 -32.03
C VAL A 123 8.58 12.53 -31.07
N GLN A 124 9.16 12.68 -29.88
CA GLN A 124 9.12 11.66 -28.84
C GLN A 124 7.83 11.67 -28.01
N HIS A 125 6.98 12.70 -28.19
CA HIS A 125 5.75 12.88 -27.42
C HIS A 125 6.02 12.95 -25.91
N THR A 126 7.06 13.70 -25.52
CA THR A 126 7.51 13.83 -24.12
C THR A 126 7.60 15.30 -23.67
N ILE A 127 7.33 15.52 -22.40
CA ILE A 127 7.54 16.80 -21.71
C ILE A 127 8.60 16.61 -20.62
N THR A 128 9.60 17.49 -20.60
CA THR A 128 10.70 17.44 -19.63
C THR A 128 10.68 18.70 -18.78
N LEU A 129 10.74 18.50 -17.47
CA LEU A 129 10.93 19.58 -16.51
C LEU A 129 12.40 19.63 -16.08
N ASP A 130 12.88 20.82 -15.75
CA ASP A 130 14.28 21.04 -15.38
C ASP A 130 14.69 20.16 -14.18
N GLY A 131 15.74 19.37 -14.36
CA GLY A 131 16.27 18.44 -13.36
C GLY A 131 15.39 17.22 -13.07
N LYS A 132 14.44 16.86 -13.93
CA LYS A 132 13.53 15.72 -13.71
C LYS A 132 13.42 14.81 -14.94
N ASP A 133 12.85 13.62 -14.71
CA ASP A 133 12.61 12.64 -15.77
C ASP A 133 11.60 13.15 -16.80
N ALA A 134 11.79 12.69 -18.04
CA ALA A 134 10.88 12.97 -19.14
C ALA A 134 9.55 12.23 -18.93
N VAL A 135 8.45 12.97 -19.03
CA VAL A 135 7.09 12.44 -18.86
C VAL A 135 6.47 12.22 -20.24
N PRO A 136 6.00 11.00 -20.58
CA PRO A 136 5.25 10.76 -21.81
C PRO A 136 3.91 11.49 -21.78
N LEU A 137 3.59 12.20 -22.86
CA LEU A 137 2.34 12.95 -23.00
C LEU A 137 1.11 12.03 -23.06
N ASP A 138 1.28 10.77 -23.48
CA ASP A 138 0.20 9.76 -23.51
C ASP A 138 -0.35 9.41 -22.12
N TYR A 139 0.47 9.55 -21.08
CA TYR A 139 0.10 9.27 -19.70
C TYR A 139 -0.24 10.53 -18.91
N LEU A 140 -0.36 11.68 -19.57
CA LEU A 140 -0.60 12.96 -18.93
C LEU A 140 -2.09 13.18 -18.66
N TYR A 141 -2.45 13.42 -17.40
CA TYR A 141 -3.83 13.72 -16.99
C TYR A 141 -4.12 15.20 -16.88
N ALA A 142 -3.15 16.00 -16.43
CA ALA A 142 -3.33 17.45 -16.27
C ALA A 142 -2.00 18.20 -16.36
N ILE A 143 -2.09 19.45 -16.84
CA ILE A 143 -1.01 20.42 -16.91
C ILE A 143 -1.53 21.72 -16.34
N ASP A 144 -1.08 22.13 -15.17
CA ASP A 144 -1.46 23.42 -14.58
C ASP A 144 -0.23 24.30 -14.40
N PHE A 145 -0.41 25.62 -14.47
CA PHE A 145 0.64 26.56 -14.09
C PHE A 145 0.74 26.58 -12.57
N ALA A 146 1.94 26.34 -12.03
CA ALA A 146 2.17 26.30 -10.60
C ALA A 146 2.27 27.72 -10.01
N ASP A 147 2.77 28.65 -10.81
CA ASP A 147 2.66 30.06 -10.51
C ASP A 147 1.19 30.44 -10.74
N GLY A 148 0.50 30.91 -9.69
CA GLY A 148 -0.91 31.29 -9.69
C GLY A 148 -1.27 32.47 -10.61
N ALA A 149 -0.61 32.62 -11.75
CA ALA A 149 -1.00 33.46 -12.86
C ALA A 149 -2.16 32.80 -13.61
N THR A 150 -3.32 32.73 -12.93
CA THR A 150 -4.60 32.78 -13.62
C THR A 150 -4.66 34.13 -14.33
N ALA A 151 -4.35 34.16 -15.62
CA ALA A 151 -4.55 35.34 -16.44
C ALA A 151 -5.39 34.97 -17.67
N ILE A 152 -6.68 35.26 -17.49
CA ILE A 152 -7.73 35.62 -18.48
C ILE A 152 -8.32 34.45 -19.29
#